data_AF-A0A1H8G2P0-F1
#
_entry.id   AF-A0A1H8G2P0-F1
#
_cell.length_a   1.000
_cell.length_b   1.000
_cell.length_c   1.000
_cell.angle_alpha   90.00
_cell.angle_beta   90.00
_cell.angle_gamma   90.00
#
_symmetry.space_group_name_H-M   'P 1'
#
loop_
_entity.id
_entity.type
_entity.pdbx_description
1 polymer ?
#
loop_
_entity_poly.entity_id
_entity_poly.type
_entity_poly.pdbx_seq_one_letter_code
_entity_poly.pdbx_strand_id
1 'polypeptide(L)' 'MPGAPLTLTSAQAAQAAEILGARRVVPLHFEHWGHFTQDGDSLEAAFAAAGLGDRLHRLRPGESAAL' A
#
# COMPACT_ATOMS: atom_id res chain seq x y z
N MET A 1 10.17 20.75 -1.49
CA MET A 1 11.41 19.99 -1.75
C MET A 1 11.29 19.38 -3.13
N PRO A 2 12.16 19.71 -4.09
CA PRO A 2 12.24 18.99 -5.35
C PRO A 2 12.39 17.48 -5.07
N GLY A 3 11.60 16.63 -5.74
CA GLY A 3 11.71 15.17 -5.63
C GLY A 3 11.00 14.51 -4.43
N ALA A 4 10.15 15.22 -3.69
CA ALA A 4 9.33 14.58 -2.65
C ALA A 4 8.24 13.66 -3.26
N PRO A 5 7.84 12.57 -2.58
CA PRO A 5 6.69 11.76 -2.98
C PRO A 5 5.42 12.60 -3.08
N LEU A 6 4.63 12.38 -4.15
CA LEU A 6 3.33 13.05 -4.35
C LEU A 6 2.18 12.29 -3.70
N THR A 7 2.38 11.00 -3.42
CA THR A 7 1.47 10.10 -2.72
C THR A 7 2.20 9.45 -1.56
N LEU A 8 1.48 8.68 -0.74
CA LEU A 8 2.13 7.83 0.26
C LEU A 8 3.07 6.85 -0.44
N THR A 9 4.29 6.73 0.08
CA THR A 9 5.16 5.59 -0.24
C THR A 9 4.61 4.32 0.41
N SER A 10 5.08 3.14 -0.01
CA SER A 10 4.69 1.86 0.61
C SER A 10 4.95 1.82 2.12
N ALA A 11 6.08 2.40 2.57
CA ALA A 11 6.40 2.53 3.99
C ALA A 11 5.45 3.50 4.71
N GLN A 12 5.12 4.63 4.08
CA GLN A 12 4.14 5.57 4.64
C GLN A 12 2.72 4.98 4.68
N ALA A 13 2.36 4.11 3.74
CA ALA A 13 1.08 3.40 3.75
C ALA A 13 0.99 2.42 4.93
N ALA A 14 2.05 1.66 5.21
CA ALA A 14 2.13 0.79 6.39
C ALA A 14 2.07 1.60 7.70
N GLN A 15 2.82 2.71 7.77
CA GLN A 15 2.78 3.63 8.91
C GLN A 15 1.38 4.23 9.11
N ALA A 16 0.69 4.62 8.04
CA ALA A 16 -0.67 5.13 8.12
C ALA A 16 -1.63 4.06 8.66
N ALA A 17 -1.49 2.80 8.22
CA ALA A 17 -2.30 1.69 8.72
C ALA A 17 -2.10 1.45 10.23
N GLU A 18 -0.87 1.61 10.72
CA GLU A 18 -0.55 1.54 12.14
C GLU A 18 -1.19 2.68 12.93
N ILE A 19 -0.97 3.94 12.51
CA ILE A 19 -1.51 5.14 13.16
C ILE A 19 -3.03 5.10 13.24
N LEU A 20 -3.68 4.67 12.16
CA LEU A 20 -5.14 4.60 12.08
C LEU A 20 -5.72 3.38 12.82
N GLY A 21 -4.88 2.43 13.28
CA GLY A 21 -5.35 1.16 13.80
C GLY A 21 -6.17 0.37 12.77
N ALA A 22 -5.86 0.56 11.48
CA ALA A 22 -6.62 -0.05 10.40
C ALA A 22 -6.50 -1.57 10.48
N ARG A 23 -7.66 -2.25 10.55
CA ARG A 23 -7.72 -3.72 10.59
C ARG A 23 -7.57 -4.35 9.21
N ARG A 24 -7.91 -3.59 8.16
CA ARG A 24 -7.93 -4.02 6.76
C ARG A 24 -7.52 -2.85 5.88
N VAL A 25 -6.64 -3.11 4.92
CA VAL A 25 -6.09 -2.13 3.99
C VAL A 25 -6.20 -2.67 2.58
N VAL A 26 -6.85 -1.93 1.70
CA VAL A 26 -6.87 -2.20 0.26
C VAL A 26 -5.99 -1.14 -0.41
N PRO A 27 -4.79 -1.49 -0.89
CA PRO A 27 -3.93 -0.52 -1.56
C PRO A 27 -4.51 -0.19 -2.94
N LEU A 28 -4.40 1.07 -3.34
CA LEU A 28 -4.76 1.56 -4.67
C LEU A 28 -3.68 2.51 -5.15
N HIS A 29 -3.72 2.87 -6.44
CA HIS A 29 -2.88 3.94 -6.98
C HIS A 29 -1.36 3.65 -6.85
N PHE A 30 -0.97 2.40 -7.13
CA PHE A 30 0.42 1.91 -7.04
C PHE A 30 0.90 1.17 -8.30
N GLU A 31 0.08 0.98 -9.33
CA GLU A 31 0.47 0.22 -10.53
C GLU A 31 -0.28 0.67 -11.79
N HIS A 32 0.09 0.11 -12.95
CA HIS A 32 -0.43 0.36 -14.31
C HIS A 32 -0.04 1.68 -14.98
N TRP A 33 0.24 2.76 -14.23
CA TRP A 33 0.65 4.04 -14.81
C TRP A 33 2.16 4.22 -14.71
N GLY A 34 2.79 4.72 -15.78
CA GLY A 34 4.26 4.80 -15.88
C GLY A 34 4.94 5.78 -14.93
N HIS A 35 4.19 6.60 -14.20
CA HIS A 35 4.75 7.51 -13.19
C HIS A 35 4.82 6.88 -11.79
N PHE A 36 4.26 5.68 -11.58
CA PHE A 36 4.45 4.95 -10.33
C PHE A 36 5.87 4.41 -10.24
N THR A 37 6.50 4.67 -9.10
CA THR A 37 7.86 4.24 -8.79
C THR A 37 7.92 3.12 -7.76
N GLN A 38 6.75 2.74 -7.22
CA GLN A 38 6.56 1.68 -6.24
C GLN A 38 5.34 0.86 -6.67
N ASP A 39 5.40 -0.45 -6.46
CA ASP A 39 4.42 -1.42 -6.92
C ASP A 39 3.88 -2.29 -5.76
N GLY A 40 3.10 -3.32 -6.11
CA GLY A 40 2.50 -4.23 -5.13
C GLY A 40 3.52 -5.01 -4.31
N ASP A 41 4.67 -5.37 -4.89
CA ASP A 41 5.71 -6.11 -4.18
C ASP A 41 6.40 -5.22 -3.14
N SER A 42 6.61 -3.94 -3.46
CA SER A 42 7.09 -2.96 -2.49
C SER A 42 6.11 -2.71 -1.34
N LEU A 43 4.80 -2.79 -1.60
CA LEU A 43 3.75 -2.72 -0.58
C LEU A 43 3.78 -3.93 0.34
N GLU A 44 3.86 -5.13 -0.21
CA GLU A 44 3.96 -6.36 0.57
C GLU A 44 5.20 -6.35 1.47
N ALA A 45 6.36 -5.96 0.92
CA ALA A 45 7.60 -5.84 1.69
C ALA A 45 7.46 -4.83 2.85
N ALA A 46 6.85 -3.67 2.60
CA ALA A 46 6.65 -2.64 3.64
C ALA A 46 5.67 -3.10 4.74
N PHE A 47 4.56 -3.72 4.37
CA PHE A 47 3.59 -4.25 5.35
C PHE A 47 4.15 -5.43 6.14
N ALA A 48 4.93 -6.31 5.50
CA ALA A 48 5.62 -7.40 6.19
C ALA A 48 6.66 -6.86 7.19
N ALA A 49 7.47 -5.88 6.79
CA ALA A 49 8.46 -5.26 7.67
C ALA A 49 7.82 -4.55 8.89
N ALA A 50 6.60 -4.03 8.74
CA ALA A 50 5.83 -3.43 9.82
C ALA A 50 5.05 -4.47 10.67
N GLY A 51 5.09 -5.76 10.33
CA GLY A 51 4.31 -6.80 11.01
C GLY A 51 2.80 -6.69 10.76
N LEU A 52 2.39 -6.06 9.66
CA LEU A 52 0.98 -5.78 9.28
C LEU A 52 0.54 -6.57 8.04
N GLY A 53 1.30 -7.57 7.62
CA GLY A 53 1.06 -8.30 6.36
C GLY A 53 -0.34 -8.93 6.28
N ASP A 54 -0.91 -9.37 7.41
CA ASP A 54 -2.25 -9.93 7.53
C ASP A 54 -3.37 -8.91 7.27
N ARG A 55 -3.06 -7.61 7.32
CA ARG A 55 -4.01 -6.51 7.11
C ARG A 55 -4.05 -6.03 5.67
N LEU A 56 -3.09 -6.42 4.83
CA LEU A 56 -2.99 -5.98 3.45
C LEU A 56 -3.80 -6.91 2.54
N HIS A 57 -4.78 -6.35 1.82
CA HIS A 57 -5.65 -7.07 0.89
C HIS A 57 -5.46 -6.52 -0.52
N ARG A 58 -4.57 -7.15 -1.30
CA ARG A 58 -4.40 -6.84 -2.73
C ARG A 58 -5.53 -7.45 -3.54
N LEU A 59 -6.11 -6.65 -4.43
CA LEU A 59 -7.12 -7.09 -5.39
C LEU A 59 -6.56 -6.93 -6.79
N ARG A 60 -6.87 -7.90 -7.67
CA ARG A 60 -6.64 -7.76 -9.10
C ARG A 60 -7.64 -6.76 -9.72
N PRO A 61 -7.35 -6.16 -10.87
CA PRO A 61 -8.32 -5.32 -11.57
C PRO A 61 -9.65 -6.05 -11.80
N GLY A 62 -10.75 -5.44 -11.33
CA GLY A 62 -12.11 -6.00 -11.41
C GLY A 62 -12.46 -7.02 -10.33
N GLU A 63 -11.54 -7.38 -9.44
CA GLU A 63 -11.81 -8.24 -8.29
C GLU A 63 -12.56 -7.49 -7.18
N SER A 64 -13.39 -8.22 -6.43
CA SER A 64 -14.15 -7.69 -5.30
C SER A 64 -13.80 -8.47 -4.04
N ALA A 65 -13.85 -7.82 -2.88
CA ALA A 65 -13.67 -8.46 -1.59
C ALA A 65 -14.78 -8.08 -0.61
N ALA A 66 -15.18 -9.06 0.21
CA ALA A 66 -15.99 -8.84 1.40
C ALA A 66 -15.06 -8.85 2.61
N LEU A 67 -14.77 -7.65 3.12
CA LEU A 67 -13.76 -7.41 4.15
C LEU A 67 -14.42 -7.25 5.51
#